data_AF-A0A0J0XRR9-F1
#
_entry.id   AF-A0A0J0XRR9-F1
#
_cell.length_a   1.000
_cell.length_b   1.000
_cell.length_c   1.000
_cell.angle_alpha   90.00
_cell.angle_beta   90.00
_cell.angle_gamma   90.00
#
_symmetry.space_group_name_H-M   'P 1'
#
loop_
_entity.id
_entity.type
_entity.pdbx_description
1 polymer ?
#
loop_
_entity_poly.entity_id
_entity_poly.type
_entity_poly.pdbx_seq_one_letter_code
_entity_poly.pdbx_strand_id
1 'polypeptide(L)'
;MLLLPLLPLALAVLGPASASASASPSSPLFTFPNLNVTYYYDVADFPYHPACDAAAGGPGWAQPTNEGSTACGPSVKDLDTNAVVAMNVTWLNQNGYAARLTDLCGREVQIWKEGKQVTMKGGPFFLWEGCQACATLPRIDVSLNAYIAATGDKECFRGTVGGFDVFVMDNFVRRARAAKTLLNVPALAAGFTLALTLALV
;
A
#
# COMPACT_ATOMS: atom_id res chain seq x y z
N MET A 1 -44.16 22.95 61.15
CA MET A 1 -44.13 22.55 59.73
C MET A 1 -42.70 22.20 59.38
N LEU A 2 -42.33 20.91 59.45
CA LEU A 2 -41.04 20.40 59.00
C LEU A 2 -41.17 19.99 57.52
N LEU A 3 -40.35 20.57 56.64
CA LEU A 3 -40.19 20.12 55.27
C LEU A 3 -38.86 19.36 55.16
N LEU A 4 -38.94 18.04 54.91
CA LEU A 4 -37.81 17.23 54.48
C LEU A 4 -37.57 17.44 52.97
N PRO A 5 -36.31 17.53 52.50
CA PRO A 5 -36.00 17.46 51.08
C PRO A 5 -35.82 16.00 50.64
N LEU A 6 -36.55 15.62 49.60
CA LEU A 6 -36.40 14.37 48.85
C LEU A 6 -35.14 14.43 47.98
N LEU A 7 -34.20 13.51 48.21
CA LEU A 7 -33.04 13.27 47.33
C LEU A 7 -33.47 12.39 46.13
N PRO A 8 -33.15 12.75 44.88
CA PRO A 8 -33.34 11.85 43.75
C PRO A 8 -32.23 10.82 43.67
N LEU A 9 -32.63 9.55 43.58
CA LEU A 9 -31.79 8.39 43.25
C LEU A 9 -31.31 8.52 41.80
N ALA A 10 -30.02 8.79 41.59
CA ALA A 10 -29.42 8.74 40.26
C ALA A 10 -29.14 7.28 39.88
N LEU A 11 -29.93 6.77 38.92
CA LEU A 11 -29.77 5.45 38.34
C LEU A 11 -28.61 5.49 37.32
N ALA A 12 -27.45 4.96 37.70
CA ALA A 12 -26.31 4.82 36.80
C ALA A 12 -26.55 3.68 35.81
N VAL A 13 -26.86 4.00 34.56
CA VAL A 13 -26.95 3.04 33.45
C VAL A 13 -25.53 2.67 33.03
N LEU A 14 -25.08 1.48 33.43
CA LEU A 14 -23.86 0.84 32.93
C LEU A 14 -24.09 0.42 31.47
N GLY A 15 -23.70 1.28 30.53
CA GLY A 15 -23.63 0.92 29.12
C GLY A 15 -22.51 -0.10 28.87
N PRO A 16 -22.69 -1.07 27.96
CA PRO A 16 -21.64 -2.02 27.61
C PRO A 16 -20.46 -1.28 26.98
N ALA A 17 -19.29 -1.41 27.61
CA ALA A 17 -18.03 -0.93 27.07
C ALA A 17 -17.80 -1.61 25.72
N SER A 18 -17.96 -0.87 24.63
CA SER A 18 -17.50 -1.30 23.32
C SER A 18 -15.98 -1.38 23.37
N ALA A 19 -15.45 -2.59 23.50
CA ALA A 19 -14.03 -2.87 23.34
C ALA A 19 -13.67 -2.54 21.88
N SER A 20 -13.09 -1.37 21.66
CA SER A 20 -12.39 -1.07 20.42
C SER A 20 -11.27 -2.08 20.27
N ALA A 21 -11.36 -2.95 19.26
CA ALA A 21 -10.28 -3.82 18.87
C ALA A 21 -9.09 -2.93 18.48
N SER A 22 -8.10 -2.84 19.38
CA SER A 22 -6.84 -2.17 19.11
C SER A 22 -6.12 -3.02 18.08
N ALA A 23 -6.13 -2.60 16.81
CA ALA A 23 -5.30 -3.21 15.79
C ALA A 23 -3.84 -3.10 16.26
N SER A 24 -3.17 -4.24 16.42
CA SER A 24 -1.74 -4.25 16.73
C SER A 24 -0.99 -3.43 15.67
N PRO A 25 -0.04 -2.57 16.06
CA PRO A 25 0.78 -1.86 15.09
C PRO A 25 1.51 -2.89 14.21
N SER A 26 1.32 -2.80 12.89
CA SER A 26 2.00 -3.66 11.93
C SER A 26 3.51 -3.40 11.99
N SER A 27 4.31 -4.47 12.04
CA SER A 27 5.77 -4.37 12.00
C SER A 27 6.29 -4.16 10.57
N PRO A 28 7.42 -3.47 10.38
CA PRO A 28 8.07 -3.40 9.07
C PRO A 28 8.63 -4.76 8.65
N LEU A 29 8.33 -5.19 7.42
CA LEU A 29 8.98 -6.34 6.77
C LEU A 29 10.35 -5.97 6.23
N PHE A 30 10.47 -4.76 5.69
CA PHE A 30 11.70 -4.24 5.12
C PHE A 30 11.89 -2.79 5.55
N THR A 31 13.14 -2.43 5.80
CA THR A 31 13.55 -1.08 6.19
C THR A 31 14.68 -0.62 5.30
N PHE A 32 14.54 0.58 4.74
CA PHE A 32 15.50 1.19 3.84
C PHE A 32 15.86 2.58 4.34
N PRO A 33 17.00 2.75 5.03
CA PRO A 33 17.41 4.04 5.52
C PRO A 33 18.02 4.89 4.41
N ASN A 34 17.87 6.21 4.51
CA ASN A 34 18.55 7.19 3.66
C ASN A 34 18.38 6.95 2.13
N LEU A 35 17.19 6.55 1.70
CA LEU A 35 16.87 6.41 0.28
C LEU A 35 16.67 7.76 -0.41
N ASN A 36 16.87 7.74 -1.72
CA ASN A 36 16.42 8.78 -2.61
C ASN A 36 14.93 8.59 -2.97
N VAL A 37 14.21 9.68 -3.15
CA VAL A 37 12.84 9.71 -3.68
C VAL A 37 12.88 10.44 -5.02
N THR A 38 12.22 9.87 -6.02
CA THR A 38 11.95 10.50 -7.31
C THR A 38 10.46 10.40 -7.65
N TYR A 39 10.03 11.02 -8.75
CA TYR A 39 8.67 10.89 -9.26
C TYR A 39 8.64 10.35 -10.68
N TYR A 40 7.57 9.64 -11.05
CA TYR A 40 7.45 9.02 -12.37
C TYR A 40 6.04 9.06 -12.98
N TYR A 41 5.04 9.48 -12.21
CA TYR A 41 3.66 9.65 -12.66
C TYR A 41 2.96 10.75 -11.86
N ASP A 42 1.76 11.11 -12.29
CA ASP A 42 0.81 11.90 -11.48
C ASP A 42 -0.60 11.69 -12.02
N VAL A 43 -1.59 11.52 -11.14
CA VAL A 43 -3.01 11.60 -11.54
C VAL A 43 -3.46 13.05 -11.39
N ALA A 44 -3.87 13.65 -12.50
CA ALA A 44 -3.97 15.11 -12.72
C ALA A 44 -4.98 15.88 -11.82
N ASP A 45 -5.63 15.23 -10.86
CA ASP A 45 -6.80 15.75 -10.16
C ASP A 45 -6.53 16.23 -8.71
N PHE A 46 -5.27 16.37 -8.27
CA PHE A 46 -5.00 16.81 -6.89
C PHE A 46 -3.70 17.61 -6.71
N PRO A 47 -3.75 18.72 -5.93
CA PRO A 47 -3.65 20.08 -6.49
C PRO A 47 -2.62 20.21 -7.62
N TYR A 48 -3.07 20.79 -8.74
CA TYR A 48 -2.25 21.06 -9.92
C TYR A 48 -1.02 21.93 -9.59
N HIS A 49 0.18 21.44 -9.94
CA HIS A 49 1.46 22.12 -9.72
C HIS A 49 2.10 22.51 -11.06
N PRO A 50 1.70 23.64 -11.69
CA PRO A 50 2.07 23.96 -13.08
C PRO A 50 3.58 24.04 -13.33
N ALA A 51 4.35 24.54 -12.37
CA ALA A 51 5.80 24.62 -12.49
C ALA A 51 6.46 23.22 -12.50
N CYS A 52 5.93 22.31 -11.67
CA CYS A 52 6.42 20.95 -11.55
C CYS A 52 6.00 20.11 -12.77
N ASP A 53 4.78 20.30 -13.25
CA ASP A 53 4.31 19.67 -14.50
C ASP A 53 5.14 20.14 -15.70
N ALA A 54 5.39 21.45 -15.81
CA ALA A 54 6.25 21.97 -16.88
C ALA A 54 7.67 21.37 -16.82
N ALA A 55 8.23 21.22 -15.62
CA ALA A 55 9.54 20.59 -15.42
C ALA A 55 9.55 19.09 -15.76
N ALA A 56 8.43 18.40 -15.55
CA ALA A 56 8.28 16.97 -15.82
C ALA A 56 8.04 16.64 -17.31
N GLY A 57 7.73 17.64 -18.14
CA GLY A 57 7.47 17.45 -19.58
C GLY A 57 6.20 18.12 -20.09
N GLY A 58 5.47 18.83 -19.23
CA GLY A 58 4.24 19.54 -19.57
C GLY A 58 2.99 18.67 -19.52
N PRO A 59 1.83 19.21 -19.92
CA PRO A 59 0.56 18.47 -19.87
C PRO A 59 0.65 17.09 -20.55
N GLY A 60 0.21 16.05 -19.83
CA GLY A 60 0.18 14.68 -20.35
C GLY A 60 1.49 13.89 -20.22
N TRP A 61 2.54 14.45 -19.60
CA TRP A 61 3.83 13.77 -19.44
C TRP A 61 3.72 12.39 -18.78
N ALA A 62 2.82 12.24 -17.80
CA ALA A 62 2.60 11.00 -17.06
C ALA A 62 1.65 10.01 -17.75
N GLN A 63 0.99 10.38 -18.86
CA GLN A 63 -0.07 9.58 -19.47
C GLN A 63 0.39 8.15 -19.84
N PRO A 64 1.55 7.94 -20.49
CA PRO A 64 2.00 6.59 -20.83
C PRO A 64 2.21 5.70 -19.59
N THR A 65 2.72 6.29 -18.51
CA THR A 65 2.91 5.62 -17.23
C THR A 65 1.58 5.30 -16.55
N ASN A 66 0.66 6.28 -16.54
CA ASN A 66 -0.63 6.15 -15.87
C ASN A 66 -1.51 5.07 -16.50
N GLU A 67 -1.47 4.95 -17.83
CA GLU A 67 -2.29 4.02 -18.62
C GLU A 67 -1.64 2.65 -18.80
N GLY A 68 -0.35 2.53 -18.48
CA GLY A 68 0.40 1.29 -18.56
C GLY A 68 -0.13 0.21 -17.61
N SER A 69 0.07 -1.05 -17.99
CA SER A 69 -0.15 -2.17 -17.09
C SER A 69 0.82 -2.09 -15.91
N THR A 70 0.33 -2.28 -14.69
CA THR A 70 1.18 -2.34 -13.50
C THR A 70 1.58 -3.76 -13.18
N ALA A 71 2.68 -3.91 -12.44
CA ALA A 71 3.11 -5.23 -11.98
C ALA A 71 2.11 -5.92 -11.03
N CYS A 72 1.26 -5.15 -10.35
CA CYS A 72 0.32 -5.63 -9.34
C CYS A 72 -1.15 -5.69 -9.77
N GLY A 73 -1.50 -5.21 -10.96
CA GLY A 73 -2.86 -5.33 -11.50
C GLY A 73 -3.30 -4.14 -12.36
N PRO A 74 -4.42 -3.46 -12.03
CA PRO A 74 -4.90 -2.32 -12.81
C PRO A 74 -3.86 -1.21 -12.96
N SER A 75 -4.02 -0.40 -14.00
CA SER A 75 -3.16 0.76 -14.26
C SER A 75 -3.28 1.80 -13.13
N VAL A 76 -2.31 2.69 -12.99
CA VAL A 76 -2.39 3.77 -12.00
C VAL A 76 -3.60 4.68 -12.26
N LYS A 77 -3.95 4.89 -13.54
CA LYS A 77 -5.17 5.58 -13.95
C LYS A 77 -6.43 4.88 -13.44
N ASP A 78 -6.51 3.56 -13.53
CA ASP A 78 -7.67 2.79 -13.04
C ASP A 78 -7.76 2.80 -11.50
N LEU A 79 -6.62 2.95 -10.82
CA LEU A 79 -6.57 3.08 -9.36
C LEU A 79 -6.97 4.48 -8.88
N ASP A 80 -6.88 5.48 -9.75
CA ASP A 80 -7.19 6.89 -9.50
C ASP A 80 -6.54 7.41 -8.20
N THR A 81 -5.23 7.22 -8.08
CA THR A 81 -4.52 7.55 -6.84
C THR A 81 -3.06 7.92 -7.07
N ASN A 82 -2.60 8.88 -6.28
CA ASN A 82 -1.21 9.32 -6.20
C ASN A 82 -0.40 8.55 -5.11
N ALA A 83 -1.00 7.53 -4.49
CA ALA A 83 -0.43 6.80 -3.37
C ALA A 83 0.37 5.54 -3.77
N VAL A 84 0.50 5.27 -5.08
CA VAL A 84 1.34 4.17 -5.59
C VAL A 84 2.81 4.51 -5.40
N VAL A 85 3.56 3.53 -4.88
CA VAL A 85 5.02 3.53 -4.80
C VAL A 85 5.57 2.43 -5.70
N ALA A 86 6.61 2.77 -6.45
CA ALA A 86 7.43 1.83 -7.19
C ALA A 86 8.80 1.66 -6.51
N MET A 87 9.26 0.42 -6.36
CA MET A 87 10.52 0.11 -5.71
C MET A 87 11.34 -0.90 -6.52
N ASN A 88 12.63 -1.00 -6.20
CA ASN A 88 13.47 -2.06 -6.75
C ASN A 88 12.98 -3.43 -6.27
N VAL A 89 12.45 -4.22 -7.21
CA VAL A 89 11.96 -5.57 -6.96
C VAL A 89 13.05 -6.50 -6.45
N THR A 90 14.32 -6.27 -6.82
CA THR A 90 15.45 -7.11 -6.40
C THR A 90 15.84 -6.91 -4.93
N TRP A 91 15.65 -5.72 -4.35
CA TRP A 91 15.85 -5.54 -2.90
C TRP A 91 14.82 -6.30 -2.07
N LEU A 92 13.62 -6.44 -2.62
CA LEU A 92 12.55 -7.18 -1.98
C LEU A 92 12.74 -8.71 -2.12
N ASN A 93 13.81 -9.14 -2.82
CA ASN A 93 14.24 -10.53 -3.00
C ASN A 93 15.41 -10.94 -2.07
N GLN A 94 15.69 -10.19 -1.00
CA GLN A 94 16.81 -10.48 -0.08
C GLN A 94 16.79 -11.89 0.55
N ASN A 95 15.67 -12.62 0.49
CA ASN A 95 15.56 -13.99 1.02
C ASN A 95 15.46 -15.08 -0.07
N GLY A 96 15.78 -14.79 -1.33
CA GLY A 96 15.91 -15.82 -2.38
C GLY A 96 14.59 -16.39 -2.94
N TYR A 97 13.49 -15.64 -2.87
CA TYR A 97 12.20 -16.05 -3.44
C TYR A 97 11.87 -15.21 -4.67
N ALA A 98 12.06 -15.79 -5.85
CA ALA A 98 11.99 -15.12 -7.15
C ALA A 98 10.58 -14.67 -7.63
N ALA A 99 9.59 -14.52 -6.75
CA ALA A 99 8.20 -14.17 -7.13
C ALA A 99 7.49 -13.22 -6.14
N ARG A 100 8.24 -12.37 -5.42
CA ARG A 100 7.67 -11.62 -4.28
C ARG A 100 6.87 -10.37 -4.62
N LEU A 101 6.99 -9.79 -5.81
CA LEU A 101 6.26 -8.54 -6.07
C LEU A 101 4.75 -8.75 -5.92
N THR A 102 4.21 -9.85 -6.44
CA THR A 102 2.79 -10.23 -6.26
C THR A 102 2.39 -10.40 -4.80
N ASP A 103 3.28 -10.92 -3.95
CA ASP A 103 3.03 -11.12 -2.52
C ASP A 103 3.20 -9.84 -1.68
N LEU A 104 3.79 -8.80 -2.28
CA LEU A 104 3.98 -7.49 -1.69
C LEU A 104 3.02 -6.43 -2.26
N CYS A 105 2.29 -6.77 -3.33
CA CYS A 105 1.32 -5.88 -3.95
C CYS A 105 0.26 -5.40 -2.97
N GLY A 106 0.17 -4.08 -2.83
CA GLY A 106 -0.79 -3.39 -1.98
C GLY A 106 -0.42 -3.38 -0.50
N ARG A 107 0.80 -3.81 -0.14
CA ARG A 107 1.35 -3.57 1.20
C ARG A 107 1.61 -2.09 1.41
N GLU A 108 1.33 -1.64 2.62
CA GLU A 108 1.59 -0.27 3.04
C GLU A 108 3.08 0.05 2.97
N VAL A 109 3.38 1.24 2.46
CA VAL A 109 4.70 1.83 2.49
C VAL A 109 4.64 3.06 3.38
N GLN A 110 5.54 3.16 4.34
CA GLN A 110 5.70 4.37 5.13
C GLN A 110 6.97 5.09 4.68
N ILE A 111 6.84 6.38 4.40
CA ILE A 111 7.94 7.23 3.96
C ILE A 111 8.12 8.30 5.03
N TRP A 112 9.34 8.42 5.54
CA TRP A 112 9.69 9.36 6.60
C TRP A 112 10.82 10.27 6.14
N LYS A 113 10.74 11.53 6.53
CA LYS A 113 11.77 12.54 6.30
C LYS A 113 12.00 13.29 7.59
N GLU A 114 13.24 13.26 8.09
CA GLU A 114 13.64 14.02 9.28
C GLU A 114 12.71 13.75 10.50
N GLY A 115 12.35 12.47 10.68
CA GLY A 115 11.48 12.04 11.78
C GLY A 115 9.98 12.38 11.59
N LYS A 116 9.57 12.90 10.44
CA LYS A 116 8.16 13.14 10.10
C LYS A 116 7.69 12.18 9.01
N GLN A 117 6.55 11.54 9.23
CA GLN A 117 5.91 10.72 8.19
C GLN A 117 5.35 11.63 7.09
N VAL A 118 5.66 11.28 5.85
CA VAL A 118 5.02 11.84 4.66
C VAL A 118 3.61 11.25 4.59
N THR A 119 2.62 12.12 4.50
CA THR A 119 1.20 11.72 4.42
C THR A 119 0.58 12.33 3.18
N MET A 120 -0.34 11.60 2.54
CA MET A 120 -1.14 12.15 1.46
C MET A 120 -2.64 12.15 1.74
N LYS A 121 -3.32 13.08 1.08
CA LYS A 121 -4.76 13.02 0.92
C LYS A 121 -5.10 11.92 -0.09
N GLY A 122 -5.80 10.88 0.35
CA GLY A 122 -6.07 9.68 -0.43
C GLY A 122 -5.73 8.37 0.28
N GLY A 123 -5.03 8.45 1.42
CA GLY A 123 -4.72 7.30 2.26
C GLY A 123 -3.23 6.96 2.32
N PRO A 124 -2.88 5.80 2.89
CA PRO A 124 -1.50 5.36 3.01
C PRO A 124 -0.90 5.04 1.64
N PHE A 125 0.41 5.23 1.52
CA PHE A 125 1.15 4.76 0.35
C PHE A 125 1.14 3.24 0.29
N PHE A 126 1.24 2.68 -0.92
CA PHE A 126 1.34 1.24 -1.09
C PHE A 126 2.22 0.85 -2.27
N LEU A 127 2.91 -0.28 -2.11
CA LEU A 127 3.73 -0.86 -3.18
C LEU A 127 2.81 -1.45 -4.25
N TRP A 128 2.95 -0.98 -5.48
CA TRP A 128 2.16 -1.49 -6.60
C TRP A 128 2.97 -1.74 -7.87
N GLU A 129 4.19 -1.19 -7.92
CA GLU A 129 5.00 -1.21 -9.12
C GLU A 129 6.43 -1.64 -8.88
N GLY A 130 7.00 -2.25 -9.92
CA GLY A 130 8.42 -2.53 -10.00
C GLY A 130 9.14 -1.39 -10.72
N CYS A 131 10.24 -0.92 -10.15
CA CYS A 131 11.07 0.12 -10.75
C CYS A 131 12.40 -0.47 -11.23
N GLN A 132 12.59 -0.56 -12.55
CA GLN A 132 13.83 -1.07 -13.15
C GLN A 132 15.01 -0.12 -12.90
N ALA A 133 14.81 1.19 -12.96
CA ALA A 133 15.88 2.16 -12.67
C ALA A 133 16.33 2.11 -11.20
N CYS A 134 15.45 1.67 -10.30
CA CYS A 134 15.78 1.44 -8.90
C CYS A 134 16.65 0.18 -8.72
N ALA A 135 16.77 -0.70 -9.73
CA ALA A 135 17.68 -1.83 -9.73
C ALA A 135 19.15 -1.42 -9.53
N THR A 136 19.52 -0.24 -10.03
CA THR A 136 20.89 0.27 -10.06
C THR A 136 21.12 1.47 -9.15
N LEU A 137 20.06 2.08 -8.61
CA LEU A 137 20.12 3.26 -7.75
C LEU A 137 19.26 3.07 -6.49
N PRO A 138 19.77 3.42 -5.29
CA PRO A 138 19.02 3.35 -4.03
C PRO A 138 17.94 4.44 -3.96
N ARG A 139 16.82 4.24 -4.68
CA ARG A 139 15.67 5.12 -4.72
C ARG A 139 14.31 4.39 -4.67
N ILE A 140 13.27 5.14 -4.32
CA ILE A 140 11.86 4.83 -4.61
C ILE A 140 11.29 5.86 -5.57
N ASP A 141 10.33 5.46 -6.39
CA ASP A 141 9.62 6.36 -7.30
C ASP A 141 8.15 6.48 -6.84
N VAL A 142 7.66 7.71 -6.73
CA VAL A 142 6.30 8.03 -6.24
C VAL A 142 5.57 8.92 -7.25
N SER A 143 4.34 9.36 -6.94
CA SER A 143 3.68 10.40 -7.75
C SER A 143 4.40 11.75 -7.61
N LEU A 144 4.25 12.64 -8.59
CA LEU A 144 4.73 14.01 -8.48
C LEU A 144 4.12 14.72 -7.26
N ASN A 145 2.83 14.51 -7.03
CA ASN A 145 2.16 15.02 -5.83
C ASN A 145 2.77 14.49 -4.53
N ALA A 146 3.01 13.19 -4.42
CA ALA A 146 3.68 12.59 -3.27
C ALA A 146 5.09 13.13 -3.08
N TYR A 147 5.82 13.31 -4.17
CA TYR A 147 7.17 13.89 -4.16
C TYR A 147 7.13 15.32 -3.61
N ILE A 148 6.19 16.15 -4.06
CA ILE A 148 6.02 17.52 -3.56
C ILE A 148 5.61 17.54 -2.09
N ALA A 149 4.70 16.65 -1.68
CA ALA A 149 4.31 16.51 -0.28
C ALA A 149 5.50 16.10 0.61
N ALA A 150 6.44 15.31 0.06
CA ALA A 150 7.62 14.82 0.75
C ALA A 150 8.79 15.82 0.78
N THR A 151 8.96 16.63 -0.27
CA THR A 151 10.17 17.44 -0.52
C THR A 151 9.92 18.95 -0.50
N GLY A 152 8.68 19.38 -0.72
CA GLY A 152 8.34 20.76 -1.04
C GLY A 152 8.31 21.04 -2.55
N ASP A 153 7.55 22.05 -2.94
CA ASP A 153 7.34 22.47 -4.34
C ASP A 153 8.60 22.99 -5.04
N LYS A 154 9.54 23.58 -4.29
CA LYS A 154 10.82 24.09 -4.83
C LYS A 154 11.71 23.00 -5.41
N GLU A 155 11.49 21.75 -5.01
CA GLU A 155 12.37 20.63 -5.33
C GLU A 155 11.99 19.89 -6.62
N CYS A 156 10.91 20.30 -7.29
CA CYS A 156 10.44 19.66 -8.52
C CYS A 156 11.51 19.63 -9.64
N PHE A 157 12.34 20.67 -9.73
CA PHE A 157 13.39 20.75 -10.76
C PHE A 157 14.59 19.82 -10.50
N ARG A 158 14.72 19.29 -9.28
CA ARG A 158 15.84 18.40 -8.93
C ARG A 158 15.60 16.97 -9.39
N GLY A 159 14.35 16.55 -9.50
CA GLY A 159 13.95 15.18 -9.86
C GLY A 159 14.36 14.08 -8.86
N THR A 160 15.27 14.35 -7.92
CA THR A 160 15.74 13.39 -6.92
C THR A 160 16.16 14.09 -5.63
N VAL A 161 15.62 13.64 -4.50
CA VAL A 161 15.97 14.13 -3.16
C VAL A 161 16.27 12.96 -2.23
N GLY A 162 17.36 13.05 -1.47
CA GLY A 162 17.82 12.00 -0.55
C GLY A 162 17.37 12.18 0.90
N GLY A 163 17.75 11.23 1.74
CA GLY A 163 17.53 11.30 3.19
C GLY A 163 16.14 10.91 3.64
N PHE A 164 15.53 9.92 2.98
CA PHE A 164 14.24 9.35 3.36
C PHE A 164 14.42 7.98 3.99
N ASP A 165 13.70 7.73 5.08
CA ASP A 165 13.60 6.38 5.66
C ASP A 165 12.30 5.76 5.17
N VAL A 166 12.40 4.59 4.54
CA VAL A 166 11.27 3.92 3.88
C VAL A 166 11.07 2.55 4.51
N PHE A 167 9.82 2.25 4.86
CA PHE A 167 9.42 0.99 5.48
C PHE A 167 8.33 0.34 4.64
N VAL A 168 8.51 -0.94 4.31
CA VAL A 168 7.44 -1.76 3.74
C VAL A 168 6.83 -2.55 4.89
N MET A 169 5.56 -2.30 5.18
CA MET A 169 4.90 -2.82 6.38
C MET A 169 4.30 -4.20 6.13
N ASP A 170 4.17 -5.00 7.20
CA ASP A 170 3.37 -6.22 7.19
C ASP A 170 1.87 -5.91 7.31
N ASN A 171 1.37 -5.03 6.44
CA ASN A 171 -0.02 -4.61 6.40
C ASN A 171 -0.44 -4.41 4.95
N PHE A 172 -1.60 -4.95 4.56
CA PHE A 172 -2.17 -4.72 3.23
C PHE A 172 -3.23 -3.63 3.31
N VAL A 173 -2.99 -2.52 2.62
CA VAL A 173 -3.93 -1.41 2.48
C VAL A 173 -4.66 -1.43 1.13
N ARG A 174 -4.16 -2.25 0.20
CA ARG A 174 -4.83 -2.60 -1.04
C ARG A 174 -4.63 -4.10 -1.30
N ARG A 175 -5.64 -4.76 -1.86
CA ARG A 175 -5.49 -6.15 -2.31
C ARG A 175 -5.29 -6.16 -3.81
N ALA A 176 -4.22 -6.78 -4.29
CA ALA A 176 -4.13 -7.20 -5.68
C ALA A 176 -5.36 -8.07 -5.99
N ARG A 177 -5.99 -7.87 -7.16
CA ARG A 177 -6.93 -8.89 -7.63
C ARG A 177 -6.12 -10.17 -7.76
N ALA A 178 -6.50 -11.21 -7.01
CA ALA A 178 -5.93 -12.52 -7.22
C ALA A 178 -6.00 -12.80 -8.73
N ALA A 179 -4.86 -13.12 -9.34
CA ALA A 179 -4.86 -13.75 -10.65
C ALA A 179 -5.88 -14.87 -10.52
N LYS A 180 -6.90 -14.86 -11.39
CA LYS A 180 -7.91 -15.89 -11.42
C LYS A 180 -7.18 -17.17 -11.80
N THR A 181 -6.61 -17.87 -10.82
CA THR A 181 -6.11 -19.22 -11.00
C THR A 181 -7.34 -20.00 -11.41
N LEU A 182 -7.46 -20.23 -12.71
CA LEU A 182 -8.27 -21.29 -13.26
C LEU A 182 -7.65 -22.58 -12.70
N LEU A 183 -7.98 -22.89 -11.44
CA LEU A 183 -7.96 -24.24 -10.92
C LEU A 183 -9.06 -24.97 -11.68
N ASN A 184 -8.72 -25.34 -12.91
CA ASN A 184 -9.35 -26.43 -13.61
C ASN A 184 -8.92 -27.69 -12.85
N VAL A 185 -9.59 -27.97 -11.74
CA VAL A 185 -9.54 -29.27 -11.10
C VAL A 185 -10.47 -30.15 -11.96
N PRO A 186 -9.95 -31.06 -12.80
CA PRO A 186 -10.82 -32.10 -13.32
C PRO A 186 -11.32 -32.88 -12.11
N ALA A 187 -12.63 -32.97 -11.97
CA ALA A 187 -13.27 -33.86 -11.01
C ALA A 187 -12.77 -35.28 -11.29
N LEU A 188 -11.78 -35.76 -10.52
CA LEU A 188 -11.53 -37.19 -10.39
C LEU A 188 -12.72 -37.74 -9.62
N ALA A 189 -13.68 -38.28 -10.36
CA ALA A 189 -14.77 -39.06 -9.85
C ALA A 189 -14.20 -40.16 -8.94
N ALA A 190 -14.63 -40.12 -7.68
CA ALA A 190 -14.43 -41.18 -6.72
C ALA A 190 -15.00 -42.49 -7.26
N GLY A 191 -14.16 -43.51 -7.31
CA GLY A 191 -14.52 -44.87 -7.71
C GLY A 191 -13.55 -45.88 -7.11
N PHE A 192 -13.20 -45.70 -5.83
CA PHE A 192 -12.47 -46.70 -5.05
C PHE A 192 -13.44 -47.32 -4.05
N THR A 193 -14.16 -48.34 -4.50
CA THR A 193 -14.95 -49.21 -3.62
C THR A 193 -14.01 -50.25 -3.05
N LEU A 194 -13.62 -50.09 -1.79
CA LEU A 194 -13.02 -51.17 -1.00
C LEU A 194 -13.64 -51.17 0.41
N ALA A 195 -14.65 -52.00 0.60
CA ALA A 195 -15.09 -52.47 1.91
C ALA A 195 -15.66 -53.89 1.69
N LEU A 196 -14.88 -54.91 2.03
CA LEU A 196 -14.77 -55.54 3.34
C LEU A 196 -15.83 -56.65 3.51
N THR A 197 -15.27 -57.86 3.51
CA THR A 197 -15.84 -59.19 3.70
C THR A 197 -16.79 -59.26 4.91
N LEU A 198 -17.95 -59.87 4.74
CA LEU A 198 -18.72 -60.45 5.84
C LEU A 198 -19.02 -61.92 5.52
N ALA A 199 -18.51 -62.80 6.39
CA ALA A 199 -18.73 -64.23 6.38
C ALA A 199 -20.14 -64.57 6.88
N LEU A 200 -20.76 -65.61 6.33
CA LEU A 200 -21.71 -66.45 7.05
C LEU A 200 -21.75 -67.87 6.45
N VAL A 201 -21.90 -68.79 7.40
CA VAL A 201 -22.10 -70.25 7.33
C VAL A 201 -23.12 -70.67 6.28
#